data_AF-A0A1Y4NDV7-F1
#
_entry.id   AF-A0A1Y4NDV7-F1
#
_cell.length_a   1.000
_cell.length_b   1.000
_cell.length_c   1.000
_cell.angle_alpha   90.00
_cell.angle_beta   90.00
_cell.angle_gamma   90.00
#
_symmetry.space_group_name_H-M   'P 1'
#
loop_
_entity.id
_entity.type
_entity.pdbx_description
1 polymer ?
#
loop_
_entity_poly.entity_id
_entity_poly.type
_entity_poly.pdbx_seq_one_letter_code
_entity_poly.pdbx_strand_id
1 'polypeptide(L)'
;MEDLKNTVAELENEHNREKQIKLLQKISELLITDYAINACGVVIEPLWVEAYYFHKGKFEDFNDHRKSKQKDGFGKLYLHTEKKISQSNRLGGVDIVMSLGDYYLSFLIKNSLIGGKFCKQVELNAILSQKEYSFENPDNVLVELKRNHKVFFTKRIGLTKESFKDENLAALPIDLLKNYPFKFKERTAFEYIEEYRKTHCESECIKECKNILGYVPKKFFNLP
;
A
#
# COMPACT_ATOMS: atom_id res chain seq x y z
N MET A 1 15.64 9.55 -0.71
CA MET A 1 15.00 9.13 -1.98
C MET A 1 15.82 8.08 -2.73
N GLU A 2 17.15 8.14 -2.66
CA GLU A 2 18.07 7.20 -3.32
C GLU A 2 17.78 5.72 -2.99
N ASP A 3 17.54 5.40 -1.72
CA ASP A 3 17.26 4.03 -1.27
C ASP A 3 16.02 3.41 -1.96
N LEU A 4 14.99 4.23 -2.19
CA LEU A 4 13.76 3.80 -2.85
C LEU A 4 14.01 3.52 -4.33
N LYS A 5 14.70 4.44 -5.03
CA LYS A 5 15.09 4.25 -6.44
C LYS A 5 15.99 3.03 -6.62
N ASN A 6 16.97 2.84 -5.74
CA ASN A 6 17.87 1.69 -5.77
C ASN A 6 17.11 0.37 -5.58
N THR A 7 16.16 0.33 -4.65
CA THR A 7 15.33 -0.87 -4.43
C THR A 7 14.44 -1.16 -5.66
N VAL A 8 13.93 -0.13 -6.34
CA VAL A 8 13.18 -0.30 -7.58
C VAL A 8 14.07 -0.80 -8.73
N ALA A 9 15.27 -0.26 -8.88
CA ALA A 9 16.23 -0.72 -9.90
C ALA A 9 16.67 -2.17 -9.63
N GLU A 10 16.84 -2.56 -8.37
CA GLU A 10 17.09 -3.95 -7.97
C GLU A 10 15.92 -4.86 -8.38
N LEU A 11 14.68 -4.44 -8.14
CA LEU A 11 13.47 -5.17 -8.55
C LEU A 11 13.38 -5.36 -10.07
N GLU A 12 13.74 -4.34 -10.86
CA GLU A 12 13.74 -4.42 -12.32
C GLU A 12 14.73 -5.47 -12.84
N ASN A 13 15.88 -5.61 -12.18
CA ASN A 13 16.95 -6.53 -12.57
C ASN A 13 16.81 -7.94 -11.98
N GLU A 14 15.98 -8.12 -10.94
CA GLU A 14 15.74 -9.42 -10.32
C GLU A 14 14.77 -10.29 -11.15
N HIS A 15 15.04 -11.60 -11.18
CA HIS A 15 14.28 -12.61 -11.93
C HIS A 15 13.72 -13.72 -11.05
N ASN A 16 14.20 -13.85 -9.81
CA ASN A 16 13.65 -14.77 -8.83
C ASN A 16 12.39 -14.17 -8.20
N ARG A 17 11.28 -14.90 -8.36
CA ARG A 17 9.94 -14.48 -7.91
C ARG A 17 9.86 -14.15 -6.42
N GLU A 18 10.45 -14.99 -5.56
CA GLU A 18 10.40 -14.78 -4.10
C GLU A 18 11.17 -13.52 -3.70
N LYS A 19 12.33 -13.28 -4.31
CA LYS A 19 13.10 -12.06 -4.12
C LYS A 19 12.36 -10.82 -4.65
N GLN A 20 11.71 -10.91 -5.81
CA GLN A 20 10.86 -9.83 -6.33
C GLN A 20 9.74 -9.48 -5.36
N ILE A 21 9.06 -10.48 -4.77
CA ILE A 21 8.04 -10.25 -3.73
C ILE A 21 8.65 -9.53 -2.53
N LYS A 22 9.85 -9.92 -2.07
CA LYS A 22 10.55 -9.25 -0.97
C LYS A 22 10.93 -7.81 -1.29
N LEU A 23 11.34 -7.52 -2.52
CA LEU A 23 11.63 -6.15 -2.96
C LEU A 23 10.36 -5.29 -3.04
N LEU A 24 9.26 -5.84 -3.55
CA LEU A 24 7.94 -5.17 -3.53
C LEU A 24 7.46 -4.89 -2.10
N GLN A 25 7.67 -5.84 -1.17
CA GLN A 25 7.41 -5.64 0.25
C GLN A 25 8.26 -4.50 0.83
N LYS A 26 9.57 -4.48 0.55
CA LYS A 26 10.49 -3.42 0.99
C LYS A 26 10.09 -2.04 0.45
N ILE A 27 9.69 -1.95 -0.82
CA ILE A 27 9.18 -0.69 -1.41
C ILE A 27 7.90 -0.25 -0.68
N SER A 28 6.98 -1.20 -0.42
CA SER A 28 5.73 -0.91 0.30
C SER A 28 5.98 -0.41 1.72
N GLU A 29 6.94 -1.00 2.42
CA GLU A 29 7.38 -0.58 3.75
C GLU A 29 7.91 0.85 3.71
N LEU A 30 8.88 1.15 2.84
CA LEU A 30 9.43 2.49 2.67
C LEU A 30 8.33 3.54 2.41
N LEU A 31 7.32 3.22 1.61
CA LEU A 31 6.20 4.14 1.35
C LEU A 31 5.37 4.45 2.60
N ILE A 32 5.28 3.51 3.54
CA ILE A 32 4.56 3.70 4.82
C ILE A 32 5.47 4.39 5.84
N THR A 33 6.75 4.02 5.92
CA THR A 33 7.64 4.43 7.01
C THR A 33 8.51 5.64 6.69
N ASP A 34 8.87 5.88 5.43
CA ASP A 34 9.92 6.85 5.09
C ASP A 34 9.45 7.99 4.18
N TYR A 35 8.28 7.86 3.56
CA TYR A 35 7.79 8.84 2.59
C TYR A 35 6.35 9.28 2.84
N ALA A 36 6.07 10.56 2.67
CA ALA A 36 4.75 11.06 2.35
C ALA A 36 4.70 11.51 0.90
N ILE A 37 3.52 11.89 0.45
CA ILE A 37 3.26 12.38 -0.90
C ILE A 37 2.72 13.80 -0.79
N ASN A 38 3.36 14.77 -1.43
CA ASN A 38 2.91 16.15 -1.53
C ASN A 38 2.46 16.46 -2.96
N ALA A 39 1.14 16.55 -3.17
CA ALA A 39 0.56 16.84 -4.47
C ALA A 39 -0.52 17.91 -4.32
N CYS A 40 -0.47 18.96 -5.17
CA CYS A 40 -1.43 20.07 -5.15
C CYS A 40 -1.62 20.70 -3.75
N GLY A 41 -0.53 20.82 -2.98
CA GLY A 41 -0.54 21.34 -1.60
C GLY A 41 -1.24 20.42 -0.59
N VAL A 42 -1.45 19.14 -0.92
CA VAL A 42 -1.99 18.12 -0.03
C VAL A 42 -0.88 17.17 0.35
N VAL A 43 -0.62 17.05 1.65
CA VAL A 43 0.26 16.02 2.20
C VAL A 43 -0.57 14.78 2.48
N ILE A 44 -0.19 13.67 1.87
CA ILE A 44 -0.83 12.36 1.93
C ILE A 44 0.17 11.40 2.58
N GLU A 45 -0.20 10.83 3.72
CA GLU A 45 0.62 9.84 4.43
C GLU A 45 0.03 8.45 4.18
N PRO A 46 0.71 7.56 3.42
CA PRO A 46 0.16 6.24 3.13
C PRO A 46 -0.03 5.39 4.39
N LEU A 47 -1.20 4.74 4.50
CA LEU A 47 -1.53 3.81 5.59
C LEU A 47 -1.82 2.39 5.09
N TRP A 48 -2.23 2.23 3.84
CA TRP A 48 -2.39 0.91 3.23
C TRP A 48 -2.04 1.05 1.77
N VAL A 49 -1.00 0.33 1.33
CA VAL A 49 -0.59 0.27 -0.07
C VAL A 49 -0.72 -1.15 -0.63
N GLU A 50 -1.06 -1.28 -1.90
CA GLU A 50 -1.08 -2.56 -2.63
C GLU A 50 -0.19 -2.46 -3.86
N ALA A 51 0.78 -3.37 -3.99
CA ALA A 51 1.72 -3.39 -5.09
C ALA A 51 1.10 -4.04 -6.34
N TYR A 52 1.34 -3.44 -7.50
CA TYR A 52 1.02 -3.98 -8.82
C TYR A 52 2.24 -3.85 -9.72
N TYR A 53 2.74 -4.99 -10.20
CA TYR A 53 3.97 -5.06 -10.99
C TYR A 53 3.74 -5.95 -12.21
N PHE A 54 3.86 -5.39 -13.41
CA PHE A 54 3.87 -6.17 -14.63
C PHE A 54 5.14 -5.85 -15.42
N HIS A 55 6.01 -6.85 -15.50
CA HIS A 55 7.15 -6.88 -16.40
C HIS A 55 7.12 -8.19 -17.18
N LYS A 56 6.88 -8.08 -18.49
CA LYS A 56 6.79 -9.22 -19.39
C LYS A 56 8.04 -10.10 -19.30
N GLY A 57 7.86 -11.41 -19.19
CA GLY A 57 8.94 -12.39 -19.07
C GLY A 57 9.67 -12.40 -17.72
N LYS A 58 9.28 -11.55 -16.75
CA LYS A 58 9.89 -11.50 -15.41
C LYS A 58 8.86 -11.69 -14.30
N PHE A 59 7.88 -10.79 -14.21
CA PHE A 59 6.84 -10.83 -13.18
C PHE A 59 5.54 -10.31 -13.80
N GLU A 60 4.66 -11.24 -14.19
CA GLU A 60 3.46 -10.92 -14.96
C GLU A 60 2.21 -10.88 -14.09
N ASP A 61 2.07 -9.85 -13.25
CA ASP A 61 0.84 -9.65 -12.49
C ASP A 61 -0.27 -9.08 -13.37
N PHE A 62 -1.20 -9.94 -13.79
CA PHE A 62 -2.31 -9.53 -14.63
C PHE A 62 -3.36 -8.70 -13.89
N ASN A 63 -3.27 -8.53 -12.57
CA ASN A 63 -4.13 -7.60 -11.83
C ASN A 63 -3.76 -6.13 -12.06
N ASP A 64 -2.58 -5.85 -12.62
CA ASP A 64 -2.18 -4.49 -13.00
C ASP A 64 -3.03 -3.92 -14.16
N HIS A 65 -3.31 -2.62 -14.10
CA HIS A 65 -4.12 -1.93 -15.11
C HIS A 65 -3.39 -1.76 -16.46
N ARG A 66 -2.06 -1.86 -16.47
CA ARG A 66 -1.16 -1.74 -17.63
C ARG A 66 -1.42 -0.47 -18.43
N LYS A 67 -1.63 0.64 -17.73
CA LYS A 67 -1.79 1.96 -18.35
C LYS A 67 -0.43 2.56 -18.66
N SER A 68 -0.33 3.30 -19.77
CA SER A 68 0.90 3.98 -20.18
C SER A 68 1.46 4.88 -19.08
N LYS A 69 0.58 5.55 -18.32
CA LYS A 69 0.93 6.38 -17.16
C LYS A 69 1.60 5.62 -16.00
N GLN A 70 1.62 4.29 -16.00
CA GLN A 70 2.31 3.49 -15.00
C GLN A 70 3.74 3.09 -15.43
N LYS A 71 4.24 3.60 -16.57
CA LYS A 71 5.60 3.39 -17.09
C LYS A 71 6.42 4.67 -16.95
N ASP A 72 7.73 4.52 -16.73
CA ASP A 72 8.71 5.62 -16.63
C ASP A 72 8.17 6.85 -15.87
N GLY A 73 7.47 6.57 -14.77
CA GLY A 73 6.62 7.54 -14.06
C GLY A 73 7.02 7.69 -12.60
N PHE A 74 8.24 7.31 -12.24
CA PHE A 74 8.70 7.28 -10.86
C PHE A 74 8.33 8.56 -10.10
N GLY A 75 7.62 8.39 -8.99
CA GLY A 75 7.22 9.50 -8.11
C GLY A 75 6.04 10.33 -8.63
N LYS A 76 5.27 9.85 -9.62
CA LYS A 76 4.03 10.49 -10.09
C LYS A 76 2.78 9.76 -9.58
N LEU A 77 1.64 10.46 -9.50
CA LEU A 77 0.37 9.85 -9.12
C LEU A 77 -0.46 9.49 -10.34
N TYR A 78 -0.88 8.24 -10.45
CA TYR A 78 -1.85 7.80 -11.44
C TYR A 78 -3.26 7.75 -10.82
N LEU A 79 -4.12 8.67 -11.25
CA LEU A 79 -5.54 8.67 -10.87
C LEU A 79 -6.31 7.73 -11.80
N HIS A 80 -7.06 6.78 -11.24
CA HIS A 80 -7.90 5.89 -12.06
C HIS A 80 -9.04 6.64 -12.77
N THR A 81 -9.45 7.78 -12.22
CA THR A 81 -10.41 8.72 -12.81
C THR A 81 -9.87 10.15 -12.66
N GLU A 82 -9.78 10.88 -13.76
CA GLU A 82 -9.36 12.31 -13.78
C GLU A 82 -10.56 13.27 -13.82
N LYS A 83 -11.77 12.75 -14.05
CA LYS A 83 -13.00 13.54 -13.97
C LYS A 83 -13.21 13.98 -12.53
N LYS A 84 -13.67 15.23 -12.33
CA LYS A 84 -14.12 15.71 -11.02
C LYS A 84 -15.24 14.80 -10.51
N ILE A 85 -14.96 14.09 -9.43
CA ILE A 85 -15.92 13.18 -8.77
C ILE A 85 -16.17 13.63 -7.33
N SER A 86 -17.37 13.34 -6.82
CA SER A 86 -17.68 13.53 -5.40
C SER A 86 -17.02 12.43 -4.57
N GLN A 87 -16.80 12.71 -3.28
CA GLN A 87 -16.29 11.72 -2.32
C GLN A 87 -17.27 10.55 -2.10
N SER A 88 -18.55 10.72 -2.46
CA SER A 88 -19.59 9.66 -2.39
C SER A 88 -19.55 8.69 -3.58
N ASN A 89 -18.80 8.99 -4.64
CA ASN A 89 -18.67 8.11 -5.79
C ASN A 89 -17.81 6.90 -5.43
N ARG A 90 -18.31 5.69 -5.73
CA ARG A 90 -17.61 4.42 -5.45
C ARG A 90 -16.51 4.07 -6.46
N LEU A 91 -16.20 4.99 -7.38
CA LEU A 91 -15.27 4.76 -8.48
C LEU A 91 -13.99 5.54 -8.24
N GLY A 92 -12.85 4.87 -8.35
CA GLY A 92 -11.55 5.51 -8.35
C GLY A 92 -10.56 4.87 -7.39
N GLY A 93 -9.30 5.21 -7.65
CA GLY A 93 -8.12 4.84 -6.90
C GLY A 93 -7.00 5.81 -7.28
N VAL A 94 -5.96 5.83 -6.46
CA VAL A 94 -4.77 6.63 -6.71
C VAL A 94 -3.58 5.74 -6.48
N ASP A 95 -2.78 5.57 -7.52
CA ASP A 95 -1.55 4.81 -7.43
C ASP A 95 -0.37 5.78 -7.40
N ILE A 96 0.65 5.49 -6.60
CA ILE A 96 1.97 6.10 -6.77
C ILE A 96 2.77 5.22 -7.74
N VAL A 97 3.23 5.81 -8.83
CA VAL A 97 3.98 5.12 -9.89
C VAL A 97 5.45 5.06 -9.50
N MET A 98 6.06 3.89 -9.65
CA MET A 98 7.44 3.61 -9.25
C MET A 98 8.28 3.05 -10.38
N SER A 99 7.75 2.85 -11.58
CA SER A 99 8.55 2.37 -12.71
C SER A 99 9.62 3.39 -13.11
N LEU A 100 10.84 2.89 -13.34
CA LEU A 100 11.99 3.65 -13.85
C LEU A 100 12.21 3.47 -15.36
N GLY A 101 11.39 2.63 -16.01
CA GLY A 101 11.56 2.28 -17.41
C GLY A 101 10.29 1.73 -18.03
N ASP A 102 10.44 0.95 -19.10
CA ASP A 102 9.34 0.43 -19.94
C ASP A 102 8.64 -0.81 -19.35
N TYR A 103 8.19 -0.69 -18.11
CA TYR A 103 7.42 -1.70 -17.39
C TYR A 103 6.40 -1.03 -16.47
N TYR A 104 5.40 -1.78 -16.01
CA TYR A 104 4.34 -1.22 -15.17
C TYR A 104 4.63 -1.53 -13.71
N LEU A 105 4.81 -0.48 -12.90
CA LEU A 105 4.97 -0.63 -11.46
C LEU A 105 4.28 0.53 -10.76
N SER A 106 3.29 0.23 -9.95
CA SER A 106 2.62 1.22 -9.11
C SER A 106 2.06 0.61 -7.83
N PHE A 107 1.80 1.47 -6.85
CA PHE A 107 1.27 1.08 -5.55
C PHE A 107 -0.03 1.84 -5.30
N LEU A 108 -1.14 1.11 -5.26
CA LEU A 108 -2.45 1.67 -4.95
C LEU A 108 -2.49 2.12 -3.50
N ILE A 109 -2.81 3.40 -3.26
CA ILE A 109 -2.98 3.97 -1.94
C ILE A 109 -4.41 3.71 -1.48
N LYS A 110 -4.64 2.54 -0.87
CA LYS A 110 -5.96 2.08 -0.43
C LYS A 110 -6.49 2.94 0.72
N ASN A 111 -5.60 3.30 1.65
CA ASN A 111 -5.87 4.20 2.77
C ASN A 111 -4.67 5.11 3.04
N SER A 112 -4.96 6.32 3.52
CA SER A 112 -3.97 7.35 3.86
C SER A 112 -4.46 8.26 5.00
N LEU A 113 -3.58 9.13 5.49
CA LEU A 113 -3.95 10.31 6.27
C LEU A 113 -3.77 11.57 5.43
N ILE A 114 -4.71 12.50 5.56
CA ILE A 114 -4.60 13.86 5.03
C ILE A 114 -4.90 14.81 6.18
N GLY A 115 -3.90 15.58 6.61
CA GLY A 115 -4.02 16.44 7.80
C GLY A 115 -4.44 15.65 9.05
N GLY A 116 -3.90 14.44 9.22
CA GLY A 116 -4.23 13.52 10.33
C GLY A 116 -5.60 12.81 10.22
N LYS A 117 -6.40 13.09 9.18
CA LYS A 117 -7.71 12.46 8.98
C LYS A 117 -7.60 11.24 8.05
N PHE A 118 -8.20 10.13 8.46
CA PHE A 118 -8.26 8.91 7.66
C PHE A 118 -9.00 9.15 6.34
N CYS A 119 -8.36 8.74 5.24
CA CYS A 119 -8.82 8.95 3.89
C CYS A 119 -8.75 7.64 3.10
N LYS A 120 -9.84 7.26 2.44
CA LYS A 120 -9.93 6.09 1.55
C LYS A 120 -9.51 6.48 0.14
N GLN A 121 -9.06 5.50 -0.65
CA GLN A 121 -8.66 5.69 -2.05
C GLN A 121 -9.65 6.50 -2.92
N VAL A 122 -10.96 6.31 -2.75
CA VAL A 122 -11.98 7.05 -3.52
C VAL A 122 -12.10 8.50 -3.08
N GLU A 123 -11.94 8.77 -1.78
CA GLU A 123 -11.92 10.12 -1.22
C GLU A 123 -10.65 10.84 -1.65
N LEU A 124 -9.50 10.14 -1.65
CA LEU A 124 -8.22 10.66 -2.12
C LEU A 124 -8.29 11.03 -3.61
N ASN A 125 -8.85 10.16 -4.46
CA ASN A 125 -9.04 10.46 -5.88
C ASN A 125 -9.96 11.69 -6.07
N ALA A 126 -11.05 11.78 -5.32
CA ALA A 126 -11.94 12.95 -5.35
C ALA A 126 -11.23 14.25 -4.95
N ILE A 127 -10.41 14.23 -3.90
CA ILE A 127 -9.64 15.40 -3.45
C ILE A 127 -8.66 15.87 -4.54
N LEU A 128 -7.90 14.94 -5.15
CA LEU A 128 -6.90 15.27 -6.16
C LEU A 128 -7.54 15.73 -7.49
N SER A 129 -8.64 15.10 -7.92
CA SER A 129 -9.37 15.52 -9.11
C SER A 129 -10.01 16.91 -8.96
N GLN A 130 -10.52 17.25 -7.77
CA GLN A 130 -11.03 18.59 -7.47
C GLN A 130 -9.93 19.66 -7.47
N LYS A 131 -8.72 19.27 -7.07
CA LYS A 131 -7.50 20.10 -7.15
C LYS A 131 -6.82 20.08 -8.52
N GLU A 132 -7.47 19.46 -9.51
CA GLU A 132 -7.01 19.44 -10.90
C GLU A 132 -5.58 18.88 -11.03
N TYR A 133 -5.25 17.87 -10.22
CA TYR A 133 -3.98 17.16 -10.38
C TYR A 133 -3.86 16.61 -11.81
N SER A 134 -2.71 16.87 -12.44
CA SER A 134 -2.36 16.34 -13.75
C SER A 134 -1.13 15.45 -13.65
N PHE A 135 -1.19 14.28 -14.28
CA PHE A 135 -0.05 13.37 -14.42
C PHE A 135 1.14 14.01 -15.15
N GLU A 136 0.85 14.97 -16.04
CA GLU A 136 1.86 15.65 -16.85
C GLU A 136 2.64 16.71 -16.06
N ASN A 137 2.24 17.02 -14.81
CA ASN A 137 3.02 17.91 -13.98
C ASN A 137 4.39 17.27 -13.66
N PRO A 138 5.48 18.03 -13.79
CA PRO A 138 6.84 17.47 -13.81
C PRO A 138 7.37 17.04 -12.44
N ASP A 139 6.68 17.36 -11.34
CA ASP A 139 7.26 17.20 -10.02
C ASP A 139 7.10 15.77 -9.48
N ASN A 140 8.22 15.23 -9.01
CA ASN A 140 8.20 14.09 -8.11
C ASN A 140 7.48 14.50 -6.82
N VAL A 141 6.39 13.80 -6.50
CA VAL A 141 5.54 14.14 -5.36
C VAL A 141 6.02 13.51 -4.05
N LEU A 142 7.03 12.65 -4.06
CA LEU A 142 7.53 12.00 -2.85
C LEU A 142 8.34 12.97 -2.00
N VAL A 143 7.99 13.05 -0.72
CA VAL A 143 8.71 13.82 0.30
C VAL A 143 9.11 12.89 1.43
N GLU A 144 10.32 13.05 1.97
CA GLU A 144 10.77 12.23 3.10
C GLU A 144 10.00 12.59 4.36
N LEU A 145 9.45 11.57 5.02
CA LEU A 145 8.78 11.68 6.31
C LEU A 145 8.97 10.37 7.06
N LYS A 146 9.95 10.36 7.97
CA LYS A 146 10.30 9.19 8.79
C LYS A 146 9.26 8.94 9.87
N ARG A 147 8.79 7.70 9.95
CA ARG A 147 7.82 7.17 10.91
C ARG A 147 8.30 5.79 11.35
N ASN A 148 8.10 5.47 12.62
CA ASN A 148 8.52 4.20 13.20
C ASN A 148 7.31 3.27 13.35
N HIS A 149 6.77 2.81 12.22
CA HIS A 149 5.63 1.88 12.19
C HIS A 149 6.09 0.45 12.01
N LYS A 150 5.36 -0.48 12.61
CA LYS A 150 5.54 -1.92 12.39
C LYS A 150 4.70 -2.32 11.19
N VAL A 151 5.34 -2.50 10.04
CA VAL A 151 4.62 -2.86 8.80
C VAL A 151 4.32 -4.37 8.78
N PHE A 152 3.08 -4.72 8.45
CA PHE A 152 2.66 -6.10 8.20
C PHE A 152 2.21 -6.26 6.76
N PHE A 153 2.58 -7.40 6.16
CA PHE A 153 2.26 -7.73 4.78
C PHE A 153 1.12 -8.75 4.71
N THR A 154 0.11 -8.46 3.92
CA THR A 154 -1.08 -9.31 3.73
C THR A 154 -1.40 -9.45 2.24
N LYS A 155 -2.36 -10.31 1.92
CA LYS A 155 -2.90 -10.46 0.57
C LYS A 155 -3.64 -9.19 0.15
N ARG A 156 -3.55 -8.86 -1.13
CA ARG A 156 -4.36 -7.80 -1.73
C ARG A 156 -5.84 -8.17 -1.71
N ILE A 157 -6.70 -7.17 -1.58
CA ILE A 157 -8.13 -7.40 -1.38
C ILE A 157 -8.94 -6.94 -2.60
N GLY A 158 -9.81 -7.82 -3.09
CA GLY A 158 -10.74 -7.53 -4.19
C GLY A 158 -10.22 -7.92 -5.57
N LEU A 159 -9.17 -8.73 -5.63
CA LEU A 159 -8.63 -9.25 -6.89
C LEU A 159 -9.50 -10.36 -7.46
N THR A 160 -9.66 -10.37 -8.77
CA THR A 160 -10.46 -11.37 -9.51
C THR A 160 -9.61 -12.30 -10.36
N LYS A 161 -8.37 -11.91 -10.69
CA LYS A 161 -7.44 -12.73 -11.49
C LYS A 161 -6.52 -13.52 -10.58
N GLU A 162 -6.22 -14.75 -10.98
CA GLU A 162 -5.41 -15.70 -10.18
C GLU A 162 -3.96 -15.26 -9.96
N SER A 163 -3.38 -14.48 -10.87
CA SER A 163 -1.97 -14.09 -10.81
C SER A 163 -1.65 -13.32 -9.53
N PHE A 164 -0.78 -13.88 -8.68
CA PHE A 164 -0.29 -13.24 -7.45
C PHE A 164 -1.39 -12.76 -6.49
N LYS A 165 -2.62 -13.30 -6.56
CA LYS A 165 -3.72 -12.89 -5.67
C LYS A 165 -3.50 -13.33 -4.22
N ASP A 166 -2.79 -14.45 -4.06
CA ASP A 166 -2.51 -15.07 -2.76
C ASP A 166 -1.17 -14.65 -2.16
N GLU A 167 -0.44 -13.77 -2.86
CA GLU A 167 0.85 -13.26 -2.40
C GLU A 167 0.67 -12.05 -1.48
N ASN A 168 1.57 -11.91 -0.51
CA ASN A 168 1.56 -10.82 0.46
C ASN A 168 2.10 -9.51 -0.15
N LEU A 169 1.30 -8.92 -1.05
CA LEU A 169 1.61 -7.72 -1.82
C LEU A 169 0.79 -6.50 -1.39
N ALA A 170 0.13 -6.56 -0.23
CA ALA A 170 -0.43 -5.41 0.46
C ALA A 170 0.34 -5.16 1.75
N ALA A 171 0.51 -3.89 2.14
CA ALA A 171 1.20 -3.52 3.37
C ALA A 171 0.43 -2.45 4.14
N LEU A 172 0.47 -2.52 5.47
CA LEU A 172 -0.12 -1.54 6.38
C LEU A 172 0.62 -1.52 7.74
N PRO A 173 0.59 -0.40 8.49
CA PRO A 173 1.18 -0.31 9.82
C PRO A 173 0.28 -1.01 10.84
N ILE A 174 0.69 -2.20 11.32
CA ILE A 174 -0.12 -3.06 12.20
C ILE A 174 -0.39 -2.39 13.54
N ASP A 175 0.55 -1.57 14.02
CA ASP A 175 0.47 -0.81 15.27
C ASP A 175 -0.64 0.25 15.27
N LEU A 176 -1.12 0.66 14.08
CA LEU A 176 -2.17 1.66 13.93
C LEU A 176 -3.57 1.05 13.69
N LEU A 177 -3.71 -0.28 13.68
CA LEU A 177 -4.99 -0.93 13.37
C LEU A 177 -6.14 -0.48 14.30
N LYS A 178 -5.87 -0.23 15.58
CA LYS A 178 -6.85 0.26 16.55
C LYS A 178 -7.22 1.73 16.35
N ASN A 179 -6.32 2.52 15.76
CA ASN A 179 -6.44 3.96 15.66
C ASN A 179 -7.38 4.38 14.52
N TYR A 180 -7.56 3.53 13.51
CA TYR A 180 -8.24 3.90 12.28
C TYR A 180 -9.26 2.84 11.82
N PRO A 181 -10.30 3.24 11.06
CA PRO A 181 -11.38 2.35 10.65
C PRO A 181 -11.01 1.50 9.42
N PHE A 182 -9.93 0.71 9.52
CA PHE A 182 -9.56 -0.25 8.47
C PHE A 182 -10.66 -1.30 8.29
N LYS A 183 -11.17 -1.44 7.05
CA LYS A 183 -12.33 -2.30 6.74
C LYS A 183 -12.15 -3.76 7.15
N PHE A 184 -10.92 -4.27 7.08
CA PHE A 184 -10.59 -5.67 7.35
C PHE A 184 -9.69 -5.86 8.58
N LYS A 185 -9.70 -4.90 9.52
CA LYS A 185 -8.77 -4.85 10.67
C LYS A 185 -8.69 -6.16 11.46
N GLU A 186 -9.81 -6.82 11.75
CA GLU A 186 -9.79 -8.07 12.51
C GLU A 186 -9.20 -9.21 11.70
N ARG A 187 -9.50 -9.32 10.41
CA ARG A 187 -8.89 -10.35 9.57
C ARG A 187 -7.38 -10.16 9.50
N THR A 188 -6.92 -8.93 9.27
CA THR A 188 -5.50 -8.59 9.23
C THR A 188 -4.82 -8.87 10.57
N ALA A 189 -5.44 -8.48 11.68
CA ALA A 189 -4.92 -8.77 13.02
C ALA A 189 -4.85 -10.26 13.28
N PHE A 190 -5.83 -11.06 12.84
CA PHE A 190 -5.78 -12.51 12.95
C PHE A 190 -4.58 -13.10 12.21
N GLU A 191 -4.42 -12.76 10.93
CA GLU A 191 -3.30 -13.22 10.09
C GLU A 191 -1.95 -12.86 10.74
N TYR A 192 -1.83 -11.62 11.25
CA TYR A 192 -0.63 -11.18 11.96
C TYR A 192 -0.37 -11.96 13.26
N ILE A 193 -1.41 -12.18 14.08
CA ILE A 193 -1.28 -12.90 15.35
C ILE A 193 -0.90 -14.37 15.11
N GLU A 194 -1.41 -15.01 14.05
CA GLU A 194 -1.03 -16.38 13.70
C GLU A 194 0.44 -16.49 13.28
N GLU A 195 0.98 -15.48 12.59
CA GLU A 195 2.43 -15.40 12.33
C GLU A 195 3.22 -15.14 13.61
N TYR A 196 2.75 -14.23 14.47
CA TYR A 196 3.39 -13.89 15.75
C TYR A 196 3.47 -15.09 16.69
N ARG A 197 2.42 -15.91 16.73
CA ARG A 197 2.29 -17.13 17.55
C ARG A 197 3.33 -18.19 17.23
N LYS A 198 3.93 -18.17 16.02
CA LYS A 198 5.01 -19.12 15.66
C LYS A 198 6.26 -18.97 16.54
N THR A 199 6.43 -17.81 17.19
CA THR A 199 7.64 -17.47 17.96
C THR A 199 7.34 -16.94 19.36
N HIS A 200 6.07 -16.82 19.75
CA HIS A 200 5.64 -16.23 21.02
C HIS A 200 4.61 -17.11 21.71
N CYS A 201 4.59 -17.06 23.04
CA CYS A 201 3.59 -17.82 23.80
C CYS A 201 2.20 -17.15 23.72
N GLU A 202 1.16 -17.88 24.12
CA GLU A 202 -0.22 -17.41 23.99
C GLU A 202 -0.50 -16.12 24.78
N SER A 203 0.09 -15.95 25.97
CA SER A 203 -0.09 -14.73 26.77
C SER A 203 0.50 -13.49 26.08
N GLU A 204 1.63 -13.63 25.40
CA GLU A 204 2.23 -12.57 24.57
C GLU A 204 1.35 -12.26 23.35
N CYS A 205 0.79 -13.28 22.69
CA CYS A 205 -0.12 -13.10 21.57
C CYS A 205 -1.39 -12.35 21.99
N ILE A 206 -1.96 -12.67 23.15
CA ILE A 206 -3.13 -11.96 23.71
C ILE A 206 -2.79 -10.49 23.98
N LYS A 207 -1.64 -10.23 24.60
CA LYS A 207 -1.15 -8.86 24.86
C LYS A 207 -0.97 -8.09 23.55
N GLU A 208 -0.32 -8.69 22.56
CA GLU A 208 -0.09 -8.07 21.27
C GLU A 208 -1.39 -7.83 20.50
N CYS A 209 -2.34 -8.77 20.54
CA CYS A 209 -3.66 -8.59 19.95
C CYS A 209 -4.38 -7.38 20.56
N LYS A 210 -4.36 -7.25 21.88
CA LYS A 210 -4.90 -6.08 22.57
C LYS A 210 -4.15 -4.79 22.19
N ASN A 211 -2.84 -4.86 21.98
CA ASN A 211 -2.04 -3.69 21.57
C ASN A 211 -2.44 -3.17 20.20
N ILE A 212 -2.65 -4.05 19.21
CA ILE A 212 -2.92 -3.68 17.82
C ILE A 212 -4.40 -3.44 17.54
N LEU A 213 -5.34 -4.11 18.24
CA LEU A 213 -6.78 -3.93 18.04
C LEU A 213 -7.47 -3.06 19.11
N GLY A 214 -6.85 -2.92 20.29
CA GLY A 214 -7.47 -2.30 21.48
C GLY A 214 -8.34 -3.27 22.30
N TYR A 215 -8.59 -4.47 21.78
CA TYR A 215 -9.38 -5.53 22.42
C TYR A 215 -8.91 -6.90 21.91
N VAL A 216 -9.43 -7.98 22.50
CA VAL A 216 -9.08 -9.36 22.14
C VAL A 216 -10.33 -10.07 21.62
N PRO A 217 -10.43 -10.35 20.31
CA PRO A 217 -11.55 -11.11 19.77
C PRO A 217 -11.57 -12.55 20.30
N LYS A 218 -12.69 -13.01 20.85
CA LYS A 218 -12.88 -14.39 21.34
C LYS A 218 -12.57 -15.48 20.31
N LYS A 219 -12.64 -15.17 19.03
CA LYS A 219 -12.35 -16.14 17.95
C LYS A 219 -10.85 -16.35 17.69
N PHE A 220 -9.96 -15.54 18.24
CA PHE A 220 -8.51 -15.66 18.00
C PHE A 220 -7.82 -16.59 19.00
N PHE A 221 -8.45 -16.80 20.13
CA PHE A 221 -7.92 -17.48 21.30
C PHE A 221 -9.09 -18.27 21.88
N ASN A 222 -8.88 -19.51 22.31
CA ASN A 222 -9.96 -20.32 22.90
C ASN A 222 -10.30 -19.83 24.32
N LEU A 223 -10.70 -18.55 24.44
CA LEU A 223 -11.02 -17.87 25.68
C LEU A 223 -12.45 -18.22 26.10
N PRO A 224 -12.71 -18.44 27.40
CA PRO A 224 -14.05 -18.67 27.93
C PRO A 224 -15.03 -17.49 27.69
#